data_AF-A0A8S9MH14-F1
#
_entry.id   AF-A0A8S9MH14-F1
#
_cell.length_a   1.000
_cell.length_b   1.000
_cell.length_c   1.000
_cell.angle_alpha   90.00
_cell.angle_beta   90.00
_cell.angle_gamma   90.00
#
_symmetry.space_group_name_H-M   'P 1'
#
loop_
_entity.id
_entity.type
_entity.pdbx_description
1 polymer ?
#
loop_
_entity_poly.entity_id
_entity_poly.type
_entity_poly.pdbx_seq_one_letter_code
_entity_poly.pdbx_strand_id
1 'polypeptide(L)'
;MFIGPGDAKDQLKSSTYYSMTLYQKWEEVYSCENSYKENREVLVNVEVEPEVVKLEGQVIGKETIRVDENGVVWFGFANKSVGLRSVVIDRMKWEEERFGWKSRAVVERRDRFDGGGSSWKSYKCYVLVESFVLRRMDESVVLTFEFKHADKLKTKWES
;
A
#
# COMPACT_ATOMS: atom_id res chain seq x y z
N MET A 1 16.01 -5.98 14.42
CA MET A 1 15.83 -5.44 15.78
C MET A 1 15.01 -4.17 15.66
N PHE A 2 13.90 -4.09 16.40
CA PHE A 2 12.98 -2.95 16.43
C PHE A 2 13.27 -2.11 17.67
N ILE A 3 13.27 -0.78 17.53
CA ILE A 3 13.59 0.13 18.63
C ILE A 3 12.51 1.22 18.67
N GLY A 4 11.86 1.38 19.83
CA GLY A 4 10.88 2.44 20.10
C GLY A 4 11.36 3.37 21.22
N PRO A 5 10.74 4.55 21.40
CA PRO A 5 11.09 5.46 22.49
C PRO A 5 10.54 4.93 23.83
N GLY A 6 11.43 4.65 24.79
CA GLY A 6 11.10 4.19 26.15
C GLY A 6 12.34 3.79 26.97
N ASP A 7 12.21 3.68 28.30
CA ASP A 7 13.30 3.32 29.21
C ASP A 7 13.77 1.86 28.98
N ALA A 8 15.08 1.63 28.96
CA ALA A 8 15.69 0.35 28.57
C ALA A 8 15.25 -0.83 29.45
N LYS A 9 14.86 -0.55 30.70
CA LYS A 9 14.34 -1.57 31.64
C LYS A 9 12.92 -2.03 31.33
N ASP A 10 12.06 -1.16 30.80
CA ASP A 10 10.71 -1.52 30.37
C ASP A 10 10.72 -2.19 29.00
N GLN A 11 11.69 -1.84 28.15
CA GLN A 11 11.93 -2.52 26.87
C GLN A 11 12.42 -3.97 27.04
N LEU A 12 13.21 -4.26 28.09
CA LEU A 12 13.75 -5.60 28.33
C LEU A 12 12.73 -6.57 28.95
N LYS A 13 11.81 -6.08 29.80
CA LYS A 13 10.73 -6.92 30.37
C LYS A 13 9.61 -7.22 29.37
N SER A 14 9.45 -6.38 28.34
CA SER A 14 8.42 -6.52 27.30
C SER A 14 8.96 -7.09 25.98
N SER A 15 10.19 -7.63 25.97
CA SER A 15 10.96 -8.03 24.79
C SER A 15 10.15 -8.63 23.62
N THR A 16 9.63 -7.73 22.79
CA THR A 16 10.08 -7.42 21.42
C THR A 16 9.94 -8.48 20.34
N TYR A 17 8.92 -9.33 20.41
CA TYR A 17 8.44 -9.99 19.20
C TYR A 17 7.52 -9.03 18.43
N TYR A 18 7.94 -8.68 17.22
CA TYR A 18 7.05 -8.07 16.25
C TYR A 18 6.78 -9.10 15.17
N SER A 19 5.54 -9.16 14.70
CA SER A 19 5.19 -9.93 13.51
C SER A 19 5.09 -9.00 12.32
N MET A 20 5.60 -9.46 11.17
CA MET A 20 5.39 -8.82 9.89
C MET A 20 4.52 -9.74 9.05
N THR A 21 3.37 -9.25 8.61
CA THR A 21 2.43 -10.02 7.78
C THR A 21 2.17 -9.28 6.48
N LEU A 22 2.22 -10.01 5.37
CA LEU A 22 1.81 -9.51 4.06
C LEU A 22 0.32 -9.77 3.85
N TYR A 23 -0.45 -8.71 3.59
CA TYR A 23 -1.86 -8.77 3.22
C TYR A 23 -2.06 -8.33 1.78
N GLN A 24 -3.09 -8.85 1.11
CA GLN A 24 -3.47 -8.44 -0.23
C GLN A 24 -4.92 -7.94 -0.24
N LYS A 25 -5.17 -6.83 -0.93
CA LYS A 25 -6.52 -6.31 -1.18
C LYS A 25 -6.64 -5.73 -2.59
N TRP A 26 -7.87 -5.62 -3.07
CA TRP A 26 -8.21 -4.85 -4.27
C TRP A 26 -8.75 -3.48 -3.83
N GLU A 27 -8.11 -2.40 -4.25
CA GLU A 27 -8.49 -1.02 -3.92
C GLU A 27 -9.05 -0.33 -5.16
N GLU A 28 -10.22 0.31 -5.05
CA GLU A 28 -10.84 1.04 -6.17
C GLU A 28 -10.00 2.29 -6.47
N VAL A 29 -9.61 2.46 -7.73
CA VAL A 29 -8.81 3.61 -8.20
C VAL A 29 -9.55 4.46 -9.23
N TYR A 30 -10.60 3.90 -9.83
CA TYR A 30 -11.40 4.60 -10.82
C TYR A 30 -12.81 4.02 -10.86
N SER A 31 -13.80 4.89 -11.00
CA SER A 31 -15.17 4.51 -11.31
C SER A 31 -15.84 5.57 -12.18
N CYS A 32 -16.74 5.11 -13.05
CA CYS A 32 -17.56 5.99 -13.87
C CYS A 32 -18.92 5.36 -14.15
N GLU A 33 -19.90 6.20 -14.46
CA GLU A 33 -21.23 5.79 -14.90
C GLU A 33 -21.41 6.06 -16.38
N ASN A 34 -22.25 5.25 -17.02
CA ASN A 34 -22.56 5.42 -18.43
C ASN A 34 -23.73 6.39 -18.63
N SER A 35 -23.43 7.69 -18.66
CA SER A 35 -24.46 8.71 -18.92
C SER A 35 -25.03 8.63 -20.35
N TYR A 36 -24.27 8.06 -21.30
CA TYR A 36 -24.64 7.97 -22.71
C TYR A 36 -24.61 6.52 -23.18
N LYS A 37 -25.78 5.88 -23.24
CA LYS A 37 -25.97 4.43 -23.49
C LYS A 37 -25.27 3.86 -24.75
N GLU A 38 -24.79 4.71 -25.65
CA GLU A 38 -24.05 4.34 -26.85
C GLU A 38 -22.53 4.16 -26.60
N ASN A 39 -21.97 4.74 -25.54
CA ASN A 39 -20.56 4.59 -25.23
C ASN A 39 -20.27 3.15 -24.77
N ARG A 40 -19.35 2.49 -25.48
CA ARG A 40 -18.90 1.13 -25.18
C ARG A 40 -17.45 1.07 -24.72
N GLU A 41 -16.75 2.18 -24.60
CA GLU A 41 -15.34 2.22 -24.21
C GLU A 41 -15.15 3.05 -22.93
N VAL A 42 -14.25 2.56 -22.08
CA VAL A 42 -13.78 3.27 -20.89
C VAL A 42 -12.26 3.39 -20.96
N LEU A 43 -11.77 4.62 -20.77
CA LEU A 43 -10.36 4.95 -20.65
C LEU A 43 -10.07 5.29 -19.20
N VAL A 44 -9.23 4.48 -18.56
CA VAL A 44 -8.69 4.74 -17.23
C VAL A 44 -7.30 5.34 -17.42
N ASN A 45 -7.10 6.52 -16.83
CA ASN A 45 -5.80 7.16 -16.69
C ASN A 45 -5.82 7.91 -15.35
N VAL A 46 -5.31 7.27 -14.30
CA VAL A 46 -5.31 7.83 -12.93
C VAL A 46 -3.94 7.69 -12.30
N GLU A 47 -3.51 8.74 -11.60
CA GLU A 47 -2.30 8.70 -10.79
C GLU A 47 -2.56 7.97 -9.47
N VAL A 48 -1.59 7.16 -9.04
CA VAL A 48 -1.60 6.45 -7.77
C VAL A 48 -0.23 6.59 -7.11
N GLU A 49 -0.22 6.73 -5.78
CA GLU A 49 1.04 6.66 -5.04
C GLU A 49 1.48 5.18 -4.92
N PRO A 50 2.60 4.78 -5.54
CA PRO A 50 2.99 3.37 -5.66
C PRO A 50 3.47 2.76 -4.33
N GLU A 51 3.97 3.58 -3.42
CA GLU A 51 4.45 3.20 -2.10
C GLU A 51 3.90 4.18 -1.07
N VAL A 52 3.09 3.69 -0.12
CA VAL A 52 2.51 4.49 0.97
C VAL A 52 2.95 3.90 2.30
N VAL A 53 3.44 4.75 3.21
CA VAL A 53 3.86 4.35 4.55
C VAL A 53 2.90 4.92 5.59
N LYS A 54 2.47 4.08 6.54
CA LYS A 54 1.56 4.48 7.62
C LYS A 54 2.16 4.14 8.98
N LEU A 55 2.27 5.13 9.87
CA LEU A 55 2.66 4.96 11.26
C LEU A 55 1.41 4.93 12.14
N GLU A 56 1.17 3.81 12.82
CA GLU A 56 -0.03 3.55 13.64
C GLU A 56 -1.33 3.87 12.88
N GLY A 57 -1.36 3.53 11.57
CA GLY A 57 -2.50 3.75 10.69
C GLY A 57 -2.57 5.12 10.01
N GLN A 58 -1.74 6.10 10.42
CA GLN A 58 -1.70 7.43 9.79
C GLN A 58 -0.65 7.48 8.68
N VAL A 59 -1.03 7.95 7.50
CA VAL A 59 -0.07 8.18 6.40
C VAL A 59 0.96 9.21 6.82
N ILE A 60 2.23 8.91 6.62
CA ILE A 60 3.34 9.82 6.89
C ILE A 60 4.05 10.19 5.59
N GLY A 61 4.52 11.43 5.50
CA GLY A 61 5.27 11.90 4.34
C GLY A 61 6.72 11.41 4.35
N LYS A 62 7.34 11.33 3.17
CA LYS A 62 8.72 10.86 3.00
C LYS A 62 9.73 11.74 3.74
N GLU A 63 9.40 13.01 3.96
CA GLU A 63 10.22 13.99 4.70
C GLU A 63 10.38 13.66 6.19
N THR A 64 9.49 12.83 6.74
CA THR A 64 9.58 12.40 8.14
C THR A 64 10.40 11.11 8.31
N ILE A 65 10.82 10.49 7.21
CA ILE A 65 11.64 9.28 7.19
C ILE A 65 13.12 9.68 7.17
N ARG A 66 13.91 9.13 8.10
CA ARG A 66 15.35 9.45 8.23
C ARG A 66 16.16 8.18 8.39
N VAL A 67 17.39 8.17 7.89
CA VAL A 67 18.33 7.06 8.07
C VAL A 67 19.47 7.56 8.96
N ASP A 68 19.78 6.82 10.02
CA ASP A 68 20.92 7.14 10.89
C ASP A 68 22.22 6.45 10.44
N GLU A 69 23.33 6.79 11.10
CA GLU A 69 24.66 6.24 10.81
C GLU A 69 24.75 4.72 11.02
N ASN A 70 23.80 4.14 11.77
CA ASN A 70 23.72 2.71 12.01
C ASN A 70 22.85 1.99 10.95
N GLY A 71 22.34 2.69 9.95
CA GLY A 71 21.44 2.11 8.95
C GLY A 71 20.07 1.73 9.52
N VAL A 72 19.62 2.42 10.57
CA VAL A 72 18.23 2.35 11.04
C VAL A 72 17.43 3.42 10.31
N VAL A 73 16.33 2.99 9.68
CA VAL A 73 15.31 3.85 9.09
C VAL A 73 14.29 4.18 10.17
N TRP A 74 14.21 5.46 10.51
CA TRP A 74 13.30 6.03 11.48
C TRP A 74 12.07 6.60 10.77
N PHE A 75 10.89 6.13 11.19
CA PHE A 75 9.59 6.63 10.76
C PHE A 75 8.99 7.42 11.91
N GLY A 76 8.71 8.71 11.70
CA GLY A 76 8.22 9.59 12.76
C GLY A 76 7.03 10.44 12.34
N PHE A 77 6.17 10.74 13.29
CA PHE A 77 5.15 11.79 13.15
C PHE A 77 4.81 12.34 14.55
N ALA A 78 4.79 13.66 14.67
CA ALA A 78 4.61 14.35 15.96
C ALA A 78 5.58 13.82 17.03
N ASN A 79 5.07 13.24 18.12
CA ASN A 79 5.83 12.69 19.23
C ASN A 79 6.04 11.16 19.14
N LYS A 80 5.67 10.54 18.01
CA LYS A 80 5.77 9.08 17.81
C LYS A 80 6.90 8.76 16.83
N SER A 81 7.64 7.69 17.10
CA SER A 81 8.65 7.18 16.18
C SER A 81 8.85 5.67 16.31
N VAL A 82 9.26 5.03 15.22
CA VAL A 82 9.70 3.63 15.19
C VAL A 82 10.93 3.49 14.29
N GLY A 83 11.92 2.73 14.74
CA GLY A 83 13.12 2.42 13.99
C GLY A 83 13.12 0.98 13.46
N LEU A 84 13.40 0.80 12.17
CA LEU A 84 13.64 -0.49 11.53
C LEU A 84 15.02 -0.50 10.87
N ARG A 85 15.79 -1.59 11.01
CA ARG A 85 17.04 -1.76 10.24
C ARG A 85 16.71 -1.79 8.75
N SER A 86 17.52 -1.09 7.94
CA SER A 86 17.34 -0.98 6.48
C SER A 86 17.17 -2.34 5.81
N VAL A 87 17.91 -3.35 6.26
CA VAL A 87 17.83 -4.74 5.74
C VAL A 87 16.42 -5.33 5.76
N VAL A 88 15.55 -4.90 6.69
CA VAL A 88 14.14 -5.35 6.74
C VAL A 88 13.34 -4.66 5.64
N ILE A 89 13.57 -3.36 5.44
CA ILE A 89 12.92 -2.58 4.37
C ILE A 89 13.36 -3.09 3.00
N ASP A 90 14.67 -3.31 2.83
CA ASP A 90 15.26 -3.83 1.59
C ASP A 90 14.69 -5.21 1.27
N ARG A 91 14.51 -6.07 2.28
CA ARG A 91 13.90 -7.38 2.07
C ARG A 91 12.44 -7.28 1.63
N MET A 92 11.63 -6.40 2.23
CA MET A 92 10.23 -6.22 1.82
C MET A 92 10.14 -5.75 0.36
N LYS A 93 10.93 -4.74 -0.02
CA LYS A 93 10.96 -4.23 -1.40
C LYS A 93 11.42 -5.30 -2.38
N TRP A 94 12.45 -6.06 -2.03
CA TRP A 94 12.95 -7.14 -2.86
C TRP A 94 11.91 -8.24 -3.12
N GLU A 95 11.10 -8.61 -2.12
CA GLU A 95 10.00 -9.57 -2.35
C GLU A 95 8.98 -9.02 -3.35
N GLU A 96 8.53 -7.78 -3.18
CA GLU A 96 7.57 -7.14 -4.10
C GLU A 96 8.10 -7.05 -5.54
N GLU A 97 9.33 -6.56 -5.71
CA GLU A 97 9.98 -6.44 -7.02
C GLU A 97 10.12 -7.80 -7.70
N ARG A 98 10.50 -8.84 -6.93
CA ARG A 98 10.61 -10.21 -7.42
C ARG A 98 9.27 -10.76 -7.92
N PHE A 99 8.15 -10.36 -7.30
CA PHE A 99 6.79 -10.70 -7.73
C PHE A 99 6.18 -9.68 -8.70
N GLY A 100 7.03 -8.88 -9.34
CA GLY A 100 6.69 -8.04 -10.48
C GLY A 100 6.20 -6.64 -10.13
N TRP A 101 6.27 -6.23 -8.86
CA TRP A 101 5.97 -4.84 -8.50
C TRP A 101 6.93 -3.89 -9.23
N LYS A 102 6.38 -2.78 -9.71
CA LYS A 102 7.12 -1.67 -10.29
C LYS A 102 6.57 -0.40 -9.68
N SER A 103 7.43 0.55 -9.32
CA SER A 103 7.05 1.87 -8.79
C SER A 103 6.44 2.77 -9.87
N ARG A 104 5.39 2.29 -10.55
CA ARG A 104 4.60 3.02 -11.54
C ARG A 104 3.53 3.83 -10.82
N ALA A 105 3.50 5.12 -11.10
CA ALA A 105 2.56 6.05 -10.48
C ALA A 105 1.28 6.25 -11.30
N VAL A 106 1.09 5.55 -12.42
CA VAL A 106 -0.06 5.74 -13.31
C VAL A 106 -0.70 4.39 -13.62
N VAL A 107 -2.02 4.31 -13.46
CA VAL A 107 -2.86 3.22 -13.93
C VAL A 107 -3.46 3.64 -15.27
N GLU A 108 -3.03 2.97 -16.33
CA GLU A 108 -3.56 3.17 -17.68
C GLU A 108 -4.24 1.90 -18.19
N ARG A 109 -5.50 2.02 -18.62
CA ARG A 109 -6.26 0.90 -19.15
C ARG A 109 -7.33 1.36 -20.14
N ARG A 110 -7.55 0.57 -21.18
CA ARG A 110 -8.70 0.71 -22.08
C ARG A 110 -9.51 -0.57 -22.02
N ASP A 111 -10.76 -0.47 -21.60
CA ASP A 111 -11.70 -1.59 -21.66
C ASP A 111 -12.87 -1.26 -22.59
N ARG A 112 -13.37 -2.29 -23.27
CA ARG A 112 -14.55 -2.22 -24.11
C ARG A 112 -15.64 -3.12 -23.55
N PHE A 113 -16.84 -2.59 -23.41
CA PHE A 113 -18.01 -3.35 -22.97
C PHE A 113 -18.50 -4.26 -24.09
N ASP A 114 -18.64 -5.56 -23.78
CA ASP A 114 -19.01 -6.63 -24.71
C ASP A 114 -20.42 -7.21 -24.44
N GLY A 115 -21.19 -6.63 -23.51
CA GLY A 115 -22.52 -7.10 -23.09
C GLY A 115 -23.66 -6.92 -24.11
N GLY A 116 -23.42 -7.27 -25.38
CA GLY A 116 -24.43 -7.39 -26.43
C GLY A 116 -25.21 -6.10 -26.72
N GLY A 117 -26.54 -6.20 -26.61
CA GLY A 117 -27.50 -5.11 -26.86
C GLY A 117 -27.88 -4.30 -25.63
N SER A 118 -27.46 -4.69 -24.43
CA SER A 118 -27.64 -3.90 -23.20
C SER A 118 -26.58 -2.81 -23.09
N SER A 119 -26.94 -1.68 -22.49
CA SER A 119 -25.97 -0.68 -22.04
C SER A 119 -25.45 -1.04 -20.66
N TRP A 120 -24.15 -0.87 -20.40
CA TRP A 120 -23.62 -0.88 -19.03
C TRP A 120 -24.08 0.37 -18.28
N LYS A 121 -24.21 0.28 -16.95
CA LYS A 121 -24.57 1.36 -16.01
C LYS A 121 -23.34 1.96 -15.34
N SER A 122 -22.46 1.11 -14.82
CA SER A 122 -21.26 1.54 -14.11
C SER A 122 -20.05 0.68 -14.47
N TYR A 123 -18.88 1.28 -14.36
CA TYR A 123 -17.59 0.64 -14.52
C TYR A 123 -16.72 1.00 -13.32
N LYS A 124 -15.99 0.01 -12.81
CA LYS A 124 -15.05 0.17 -11.71
C LYS A 124 -13.73 -0.52 -12.05
N CYS A 125 -12.63 0.14 -11.71
CA CYS A 125 -11.28 -0.38 -11.83
C CYS A 125 -10.61 -0.41 -10.46
N TYR A 126 -9.96 -1.53 -10.18
CA TYR A 126 -9.27 -1.82 -8.93
C TYR A 126 -7.82 -2.17 -9.20
N VAL A 127 -6.95 -1.75 -8.28
CA VAL A 127 -5.53 -2.11 -8.26
C VAL A 127 -5.26 -3.12 -7.14
N LEU A 128 -4.35 -4.06 -7.36
CA LEU A 128 -3.84 -4.89 -6.27
C LEU A 128 -2.96 -4.03 -5.35
N VAL A 129 -3.24 -4.08 -4.06
CA VAL A 129 -2.40 -3.48 -3.02
C VAL A 129 -1.89 -4.59 -2.12
N GLU A 130 -0.58 -4.70 -2.01
CA GLU A 130 0.09 -5.60 -1.07
C GLU A 130 0.56 -4.77 0.13
N SER A 131 0.28 -5.22 1.36
CA SER A 131 0.49 -4.46 2.59
C SER A 131 1.32 -5.25 3.58
N PHE A 132 2.56 -4.83 3.83
CA PHE A 132 3.36 -5.35 4.94
C PHE A 132 2.95 -4.62 6.21
N VAL A 133 2.38 -5.35 7.16
CA VAL A 133 1.88 -4.81 8.42
C VAL A 133 2.74 -5.34 9.57
N LEU A 134 3.45 -4.42 10.22
CA LEU A 134 4.22 -4.68 11.43
C LEU A 134 3.32 -4.52 12.66
N ARG A 135 3.24 -5.57 13.48
CA ARG A 135 2.45 -5.57 14.72
C ARG A 135 3.32 -5.84 15.94
N ARG A 136 2.95 -5.25 17.07
CA ARG A 136 3.47 -5.64 18.40
C ARG A 136 2.81 -6.95 18.84
N MET A 137 3.28 -7.51 19.96
CA MET A 137 2.70 -8.73 20.55
C MET A 137 1.24 -8.58 20.99
N ASP A 138 0.80 -7.38 21.35
CA ASP A 138 -0.60 -7.08 21.67
C ASP A 138 -1.48 -6.89 20.41
N GLU A 139 -0.96 -7.29 19.24
CA GLU A 139 -1.55 -7.17 17.92
C GLU A 139 -1.76 -5.74 17.41
N SER A 140 -1.33 -4.71 18.17
CA SER A 140 -1.41 -3.32 17.74
C SER A 140 -0.52 -3.08 16.52
N VAL A 141 -1.08 -2.38 15.52
CA VAL A 141 -0.37 -2.02 14.30
C VAL A 141 0.59 -0.88 14.58
N VAL A 142 1.84 -1.06 14.18
CA VAL A 142 2.89 -0.05 14.33
C VAL A 142 3.19 0.63 13.02
N LEU A 143 3.42 -0.15 11.97
CA LEU A 143 3.86 0.37 10.68
C LEU A 143 3.22 -0.46 9.57
N THR A 144 2.77 0.22 8.51
CA THR A 144 2.27 -0.42 7.30
C THR A 144 3.00 0.15 6.09
N PHE A 145 3.52 -0.73 5.22
CA PHE A 145 3.96 -0.38 3.87
C PHE A 145 2.96 -0.93 2.88
N GLU A 146 2.33 -0.06 2.11
CA GLU A 146 1.43 -0.45 1.02
C GLU A 146 2.12 -0.25 -0.33
N PHE A 147 2.15 -1.31 -1.13
CA PHE A 147 2.67 -1.35 -2.48
C PHE A 147 1.50 -1.49 -3.45
N LYS A 148 1.27 -0.47 -4.28
CA LYS A 148 0.23 -0.52 -5.31
C LYS A 148 0.82 -1.03 -6.62
N HIS A 149 0.23 -2.08 -7.16
CA HIS A 149 0.66 -2.72 -8.41
C HIS A 149 -0.15 -2.18 -9.58
N ALA A 150 0.24 -1.02 -10.11
CA ALA A 150 -0.52 -0.29 -11.13
C ALA A 150 -0.82 -1.08 -12.43
N ASP A 151 -0.12 -2.19 -12.66
CA ASP A 151 -0.34 -3.12 -13.78
C ASP A 151 -1.15 -4.38 -13.41
N LYS A 152 -1.35 -4.67 -12.12
CA LYS A 152 -2.23 -5.74 -11.64
C LYS A 152 -3.63 -5.16 -11.38
N LEU A 153 -4.48 -5.23 -12.39
CA LEU A 153 -5.79 -4.59 -12.40
C LEU A 153 -6.93 -5.61 -12.42
N LYS A 154 -8.03 -5.28 -11.75
CA LYS A 154 -9.32 -5.98 -11.83
C LYS A 154 -10.39 -4.97 -12.18
N THR A 155 -11.33 -5.36 -13.02
CA THR A 155 -12.41 -4.46 -13.46
C THR A 155 -13.76 -5.12 -13.30
N LYS A 156 -14.79 -4.30 -13.15
CA LYS A 156 -16.17 -4.74 -12.99
C LYS A 156 -17.07 -3.82 -13.80
N TRP A 157 -17.91 -4.44 -14.63
CA TRP A 157 -19.04 -3.79 -15.28
C TRP A 157 -20.32 -4.13 -14.51
N GLU A 158 -21.23 -3.17 -14.38
CA GLU A 158 -22.60 -3.40 -13.96
C GLU A 158 -23.53 -2.97 -15.09
N SER A 159 -24.58 -3.73 -15.34
CA SER A 159 -25.56 -3.53 -16.42
C SER A 159 -26.99 -3.41 -15.91
#